data_AF-A0A0F9EUQ9-F1
#
_entry.id   AF-A0A0F9EUQ9-F1
#
_cell.length_a   1.000
_cell.length_b   1.000
_cell.length_c   1.000
_cell.angle_alpha   90.00
_cell.angle_beta   90.00
_cell.angle_gamma   90.00
#
_symmetry.space_group_name_H-M   'P 1'
#
loop_
_entity.id
_entity.type
_entity.pdbx_description
1 polymer ?
#
loop_
_entity_poly.entity_id
_entity_poly.type
_entity_poly.pdbx_seq_one_letter_code
_entity_poly.pdbx_strand_id
1 'polypeptide(L)'
;GWDKLRELAKKGALISNHSAQHDYLHRKLANETKQQWQARIKQDILSAQQRIKEEIGHDYKYLAYPYGEFNNQLQDLVKELGFIGIGQHSGAVNKDSDFSRLPRFPASGFYSKLDTLVTKLNSRAFAIQALNYVDSVTNENPPQISIKFNMGDFHKSQLACYVSGIGQAKLDWSAADTVMINSPKPLALGRSRFNCTAPSISHKDSYYWFSQPWVIID
;
A
#
# COMPACT_ATOMS: atom_id res chain seq x y z
N GLY A 1 6.38 15.51 20.93
CA GLY A 1 5.63 15.57 22.20
C GLY A 1 4.22 16.06 21.92
N TRP A 2 3.27 15.70 22.78
CA TRP A 2 1.84 15.96 22.57
C TRP A 2 1.49 17.44 22.42
N ASP A 3 2.14 18.34 23.15
CA ASP A 3 1.84 19.79 23.04
C ASP A 3 2.02 20.33 21.62
N LYS A 4 3.07 19.91 20.91
CA LYS A 4 3.28 20.26 19.49
C LYS A 4 2.22 19.66 18.58
N LEU A 5 1.78 18.43 18.85
CA LEU A 5 0.73 17.78 18.06
C LEU A 5 -0.62 18.47 18.27
N ARG A 6 -0.93 18.89 19.50
CA ARG A 6 -2.12 19.70 19.80
C ARG A 6 -2.08 21.06 19.09
N GLU A 7 -0.91 21.70 19.02
CA GLU A 7 -0.74 22.95 18.26
C GLU A 7 -1.03 22.74 16.77
N LEU A 8 -0.49 21.69 16.16
CA LEU A 8 -0.74 21.37 14.75
C LEU A 8 -2.21 21.02 14.49
N ALA A 9 -2.85 20.27 15.39
CA ALA A 9 -4.26 19.94 15.29
C ALA A 9 -5.16 21.18 15.31
N LYS A 10 -4.86 22.16 16.19
CA LYS A 10 -5.55 23.47 16.22
C LYS A 10 -5.39 24.26 14.92
N LYS A 11 -4.34 23.99 14.13
CA LYS A 11 -4.11 24.57 12.80
C LYS A 11 -4.69 23.72 11.66
N GLY A 12 -5.47 22.68 11.97
CA GLY A 12 -6.16 21.84 11.00
C GLY A 12 -5.40 20.57 10.59
N ALA A 13 -4.26 20.25 11.20
CA ALA A 13 -3.57 19.00 10.91
C ALA A 13 -4.35 17.80 11.50
N LEU A 14 -4.54 16.76 10.68
CA LEU A 14 -5.07 15.49 11.16
C LEU A 14 -3.94 14.66 11.78
N ILE A 15 -4.06 14.38 13.07
CA ILE A 15 -3.20 13.42 13.78
C ILE A 15 -3.89 12.06 13.76
N SER A 16 -3.21 11.02 13.28
CA SER A 16 -3.78 9.69 13.11
C SER A 16 -2.80 8.58 13.47
N ASN A 17 -3.24 7.33 13.36
CA ASN A 17 -2.61 6.17 13.97
C ASN A 17 -1.38 5.69 13.19
N HIS A 18 -0.30 5.40 13.92
CA HIS A 18 0.91 4.76 13.38
C HIS A 18 1.40 3.62 14.28
N SER A 19 0.47 2.92 14.93
CA SER A 19 0.74 1.94 15.98
C SER A 19 1.34 2.58 17.26
N ALA A 20 1.28 1.89 18.39
CA ALA A 20 1.87 2.37 19.64
C ALA A 20 3.36 2.00 19.76
N GLN A 21 3.73 0.77 19.37
CA GLN A 21 5.11 0.27 19.44
C GLN A 21 5.92 0.44 18.14
N HIS A 22 5.29 0.77 17.02
CA HIS A 22 5.94 0.85 15.70
C HIS A 22 6.62 -0.48 15.28
N ASP A 23 6.00 -1.60 15.67
CA ASP A 23 6.41 -2.95 15.29
C ASP A 23 6.07 -3.26 13.82
N TYR A 24 6.72 -4.29 13.27
CA TYR A 24 6.23 -4.94 12.05
C TYR A 24 4.92 -5.68 12.35
N LEU A 25 3.79 -5.02 12.15
CA LEU A 25 2.47 -5.50 12.61
C LEU A 25 2.06 -6.86 12.03
N HIS A 26 2.57 -7.24 10.86
CA HIS A 26 2.29 -8.54 10.24
C HIS A 26 3.08 -9.70 10.88
N ARG A 27 4.10 -9.43 11.72
CA ARG A 27 4.96 -10.46 12.31
C ARG A 27 4.39 -11.01 13.61
N LYS A 28 4.45 -12.33 13.72
CA LYS A 28 4.22 -13.07 14.96
C LYS A 28 5.51 -13.13 15.78
N LEU A 29 5.38 -13.11 17.10
CA LEU A 29 6.46 -13.43 18.02
C LEU A 29 6.71 -14.96 18.05
N ALA A 30 7.85 -15.36 18.58
CA ALA A 30 8.16 -16.78 18.77
C ALA A 30 7.07 -17.45 19.62
N ASN A 31 6.57 -18.60 19.15
CA ASN A 31 5.50 -19.38 19.78
C ASN A 31 4.14 -18.65 19.93
N GLU A 32 3.95 -17.52 19.23
CA GLU A 32 2.69 -16.78 19.26
C GLU A 32 1.65 -17.43 18.34
N THR A 33 0.51 -17.82 18.91
CA THR A 33 -0.64 -18.30 18.12
C THR A 33 -1.25 -17.17 17.31
N LYS A 34 -2.05 -17.50 16.29
CA LYS A 34 -2.75 -16.48 15.47
C LYS A 34 -3.65 -15.57 16.33
N GLN A 35 -4.33 -16.14 17.32
CA GLN A 35 -5.24 -15.42 18.20
C GLN A 35 -4.48 -14.48 19.14
N GLN A 36 -3.34 -14.92 19.68
CA GLN A 36 -2.47 -14.07 20.51
C GLN A 36 -1.90 -12.91 19.70
N TRP A 37 -1.42 -13.17 18.48
CA TRP A 37 -0.96 -12.14 17.56
C TRP A 37 -2.07 -11.11 17.28
N GLN A 38 -3.27 -11.58 16.91
CA GLN A 38 -4.39 -10.69 16.62
C GLN A 38 -4.77 -9.83 17.83
N ALA A 39 -4.79 -10.42 19.04
CA ALA A 39 -5.07 -9.70 20.27
C ALA A 39 -4.00 -8.64 20.59
N ARG A 40 -2.71 -8.99 20.46
CA ARG A 40 -1.59 -8.07 20.68
C ARG A 40 -1.62 -6.89 19.70
N ILE A 41 -1.76 -7.17 18.40
CA ILE A 41 -1.79 -6.12 17.37
C ILE A 41 -3.05 -5.25 17.49
N LYS A 42 -4.20 -5.84 17.80
CA LYS A 42 -5.43 -5.09 18.10
C LYS A 42 -5.24 -4.15 19.28
N GLN A 43 -4.64 -4.63 20.37
CA GLN A 43 -4.37 -3.82 21.55
C GLN A 43 -3.40 -2.66 21.24
N ASP A 44 -2.34 -2.93 20.47
CA ASP A 44 -1.38 -1.89 20.04
C ASP A 44 -2.09 -0.76 19.27
N ILE A 45 -2.84 -1.12 18.21
CA ILE A 45 -3.57 -0.16 17.37
C ILE A 45 -4.59 0.63 18.19
N LEU A 46 -5.40 -0.04 19.01
CA LEU A 46 -6.47 0.61 19.78
C LEU A 46 -5.92 1.49 20.91
N SER A 47 -4.79 1.12 21.52
CA SER A 47 -4.15 1.95 22.55
C SER A 47 -3.61 3.26 21.95
N ALA A 48 -2.98 3.21 20.78
CA ALA A 48 -2.57 4.41 20.05
C ALA A 48 -3.79 5.26 19.66
N GLN A 49 -4.88 4.63 19.21
CA GLN A 49 -6.12 5.33 18.85
C GLN A 49 -6.72 6.07 20.05
N GLN A 50 -6.83 5.38 21.18
CA GLN A 50 -7.36 5.94 22.41
C GLN A 50 -6.49 7.12 22.88
N ARG A 51 -5.17 6.98 22.80
CA ARG A 51 -4.27 8.08 23.19
C ARG A 51 -4.42 9.30 22.28
N ILE A 52 -4.55 9.11 20.97
CA ILE A 52 -4.82 10.23 20.03
C ILE A 52 -6.13 10.92 20.39
N LYS A 53 -7.19 10.16 20.71
CA LYS A 53 -8.48 10.71 21.13
C LYS A 53 -8.37 11.57 22.39
N GLU A 54 -7.68 11.07 23.41
CA GLU A 54 -7.47 11.78 24.68
C GLU A 54 -6.68 13.07 24.50
N GLU A 55 -5.67 13.05 23.63
CA GLU A 55 -4.73 14.16 23.48
C GLU A 55 -5.20 15.23 22.49
N ILE A 56 -5.89 14.81 21.44
CA ILE A 56 -6.23 15.66 20.29
C ILE A 56 -7.74 15.95 20.23
N GLY A 57 -8.58 15.08 20.79
CA GLY A 57 -10.04 15.22 20.80
C GLY A 57 -10.76 14.55 19.62
N HIS A 58 -10.03 14.07 18.60
CA HIS A 58 -10.56 13.30 17.48
C HIS A 58 -9.89 11.93 17.36
N ASP A 59 -10.52 11.00 16.65
CA ASP A 59 -10.05 9.63 16.49
C ASP A 59 -10.38 9.05 15.10
N TYR A 60 -9.97 9.76 14.03
CA TYR A 60 -10.07 9.24 12.67
C TYR A 60 -9.38 7.87 12.56
N LYS A 61 -10.13 6.87 12.08
CA LYS A 61 -9.67 5.49 11.96
C LYS A 61 -8.80 5.28 10.72
N TYR A 62 -7.67 5.99 10.65
CA TYR A 62 -6.64 5.77 9.64
C TYR A 62 -5.40 5.19 10.32
N LEU A 63 -4.83 4.15 9.73
CA LEU A 63 -3.62 3.49 10.19
C LEU A 63 -2.57 3.56 9.09
N ALA A 64 -1.51 4.34 9.31
CA ALA A 64 -0.29 4.16 8.54
C ALA A 64 0.42 2.91 9.07
N TYR A 65 0.63 1.90 8.23
CA TYR A 65 1.38 0.72 8.65
C TYR A 65 2.85 1.11 8.92
N PRO A 66 3.43 0.79 10.08
CA PRO A 66 4.88 0.87 10.27
C PRO A 66 5.61 0.18 9.13
N TYR A 67 6.63 0.85 8.58
CA TYR A 67 7.39 0.43 7.40
C TYR A 67 6.57 0.25 6.11
N GLY A 68 5.26 0.51 6.14
CA GLY A 68 4.32 0.31 5.05
C GLY A 68 4.01 -1.15 4.71
N GLU A 69 4.35 -2.07 5.60
CA GLU A 69 4.24 -3.52 5.40
C GLU A 69 2.95 -4.07 6.00
N PHE A 70 2.27 -4.94 5.26
CA PHE A 70 1.04 -5.60 5.67
C PHE A 70 0.95 -6.98 5.02
N ASN A 71 0.19 -7.88 5.64
CA ASN A 71 -0.23 -9.15 5.05
C ASN A 71 -1.76 -9.23 5.03
N ASN A 72 -2.33 -10.30 4.49
CA ASN A 72 -3.79 -10.44 4.39
C ASN A 72 -4.46 -10.50 5.77
N GLN A 73 -3.87 -11.23 6.73
CA GLN A 73 -4.40 -11.32 8.09
C GLN A 73 -4.45 -9.95 8.80
N LEU A 74 -3.44 -9.10 8.58
CA LEU A 74 -3.42 -7.75 9.14
C LEU A 74 -4.46 -6.85 8.47
N GLN A 75 -4.62 -6.96 7.15
CA GLN A 75 -5.67 -6.22 6.44
C GLN A 75 -7.07 -6.60 6.93
N ASP A 76 -7.34 -7.88 7.16
CA ASP A 76 -8.61 -8.35 7.71
C ASP A 76 -8.86 -7.77 9.10
N LEU A 77 -7.85 -7.77 9.98
CA LEU A 77 -7.94 -7.15 11.30
C LEU A 77 -8.23 -5.64 11.20
N VAL A 78 -7.53 -4.93 10.31
CA VAL A 78 -7.75 -3.49 10.08
C VAL A 78 -9.17 -3.20 9.60
N LYS A 79 -9.70 -4.03 8.69
CA LYS A 79 -11.10 -3.96 8.23
C LYS A 79 -12.07 -4.23 9.39
N GLU A 80 -11.85 -5.27 10.18
CA GLU A 80 -12.66 -5.62 11.36
C GLU A 80 -12.76 -4.44 12.36
N LEU A 81 -11.65 -3.73 12.58
CA LEU A 81 -11.61 -2.57 13.47
C LEU A 81 -12.24 -1.31 12.86
N GLY A 82 -12.60 -1.34 11.57
CA GLY A 82 -13.16 -0.22 10.82
C GLY A 82 -12.12 0.85 10.45
N PHE A 83 -10.86 0.45 10.28
CA PHE A 83 -9.77 1.35 9.89
C PHE A 83 -9.53 1.32 8.37
N ILE A 84 -9.07 2.46 7.85
CA ILE A 84 -8.38 2.54 6.55
C ILE A 84 -6.89 2.27 6.81
N GLY A 85 -6.30 1.34 6.07
CA GLY A 85 -4.87 1.04 6.13
C GLY A 85 -4.10 1.75 5.01
N ILE A 86 -2.94 2.32 5.34
CA ILE A 86 -2.10 3.09 4.42
C ILE A 86 -0.71 2.47 4.38
N GLY A 87 -0.33 1.94 3.21
CA GLY A 87 0.98 1.31 3.00
C GLY A 87 2.07 2.28 2.57
N GLN A 88 3.23 1.74 2.20
CA GLN A 88 4.33 2.53 1.60
C GLN A 88 4.66 2.03 0.19
N HIS A 89 3.67 2.13 -0.70
CA HIS A 89 3.80 1.81 -2.12
C HIS A 89 3.14 2.89 -2.97
N SER A 90 3.69 3.16 -4.14
CA SER A 90 3.26 4.26 -5.00
C SER A 90 1.98 3.96 -5.77
N GLY A 91 1.11 4.95 -5.91
CA GLY A 91 -0.16 4.81 -6.59
C GLY A 91 -1.12 5.92 -6.21
N ALA A 92 -2.07 6.19 -7.10
CA ALA A 92 -3.19 7.06 -6.82
C ALA A 92 -4.32 6.27 -6.15
N VAL A 93 -5.27 6.99 -5.57
CA VAL A 93 -6.46 6.43 -4.91
C VAL A 93 -7.71 6.85 -5.68
N ASN A 94 -8.66 5.94 -5.82
CA ASN A 94 -10.02 6.21 -6.30
C ASN A 94 -11.03 5.47 -5.40
N LYS A 95 -12.32 5.60 -5.74
CA LYS A 95 -13.42 4.91 -5.04
C LYS A 95 -13.35 3.38 -5.06
N ASP A 96 -12.62 2.80 -6.01
CA ASP A 96 -12.51 1.35 -6.22
C ASP A 96 -11.23 0.77 -5.58
N SER A 97 -10.45 1.59 -4.87
CA SER A 97 -9.23 1.17 -4.19
C SER A 97 -9.54 0.30 -2.98
N ASP A 98 -8.67 -0.65 -2.64
CA ASP A 98 -8.80 -1.39 -1.37
C ASP A 98 -8.34 -0.51 -0.20
N PHE A 99 -9.32 -0.03 0.57
CA PHE A 99 -9.12 0.88 1.70
C PHE A 99 -8.34 0.25 2.86
N SER A 100 -8.11 -1.07 2.91
CA SER A 100 -7.17 -1.63 3.90
C SER A 100 -5.70 -1.44 3.53
N ARG A 101 -5.40 -0.95 2.33
CA ARG A 101 -4.02 -0.90 1.82
C ARG A 101 -3.80 0.22 0.82
N LEU A 102 -4.28 1.42 1.13
CA LEU A 102 -4.13 2.58 0.26
C LEU A 102 -2.66 2.89 -0.04
N PRO A 103 -2.31 3.19 -1.29
CA PRO A 103 -0.98 3.63 -1.69
C PRO A 103 -0.70 5.08 -1.26
N ARG A 104 0.57 5.46 -1.29
CA ARG A 104 1.03 6.84 -1.17
C ARG A 104 2.35 7.05 -1.93
N PHE A 105 2.57 8.26 -2.41
CA PHE A 105 3.83 8.63 -3.03
C PHE A 105 4.83 9.19 -2.00
N PRO A 106 6.07 8.69 -1.95
CA PRO A 106 7.13 9.37 -1.21
C PRO A 106 7.51 10.67 -1.93
N ALA A 107 7.66 11.74 -1.16
CA ALA A 107 8.01 13.09 -1.61
C ALA A 107 9.12 13.71 -0.73
N SER A 108 10.11 12.90 -0.33
CA SER A 108 11.24 13.31 0.49
C SER A 108 12.56 12.73 -0.03
N GLY A 109 13.68 13.36 0.33
CA GLY A 109 15.03 12.94 -0.06
C GLY A 109 15.17 12.81 -1.58
N PHE A 110 15.66 11.67 -2.05
CA PHE A 110 15.80 11.39 -3.49
C PHE A 110 14.47 11.49 -4.29
N TYR A 111 13.32 11.47 -3.61
CA TYR A 111 12.00 11.55 -4.22
C TYR A 111 11.38 12.96 -4.18
N SER A 112 12.13 14.00 -3.81
CA SER A 112 11.63 15.37 -3.66
C SER A 112 11.71 16.24 -4.92
N LYS A 113 12.23 15.72 -6.05
CA LYS A 113 12.34 16.49 -7.31
C LYS A 113 10.95 16.91 -7.78
N LEU A 114 10.72 18.22 -7.91
CA LEU A 114 9.41 18.80 -8.24
C LEU A 114 8.83 18.26 -9.55
N ASP A 115 9.64 18.10 -10.60
CA ASP A 115 9.15 17.57 -11.88
C ASP A 115 8.56 16.16 -11.73
N THR A 116 9.24 15.29 -10.97
CA THR A 116 8.73 13.95 -10.69
C THR A 116 7.54 13.96 -9.72
N LEU A 117 7.41 15.00 -8.89
CA LEU A 117 6.28 15.17 -7.99
C LEU A 117 5.02 15.55 -8.75
N VAL A 118 5.11 16.43 -9.76
CA VAL A 118 3.97 16.80 -10.61
C VAL A 118 3.35 15.56 -11.27
N THR A 119 4.17 14.66 -11.85
CA THR A 119 3.67 13.41 -12.43
C THR A 119 2.95 12.52 -11.41
N LYS A 120 3.48 12.44 -10.17
CA LYS A 120 2.86 11.65 -9.09
C LYS A 120 1.53 12.26 -8.64
N LEU A 121 1.48 13.59 -8.48
CA LEU A 121 0.26 14.30 -8.07
C LEU A 121 -0.84 14.24 -9.14
N ASN A 122 -0.46 14.25 -10.43
CA ASN A 122 -1.37 14.11 -11.56
C ASN A 122 -1.64 12.65 -11.97
N SER A 123 -1.16 11.67 -11.19
CA SER A 123 -1.40 10.26 -11.46
C SER A 123 -2.85 9.86 -11.18
N ARG A 124 -3.30 8.80 -11.85
CA ARG A 124 -4.66 8.28 -11.77
C ARG A 124 -4.65 6.85 -11.26
N ALA A 125 -5.69 6.45 -10.56
CA ALA A 125 -5.81 5.08 -10.06
C ALA A 125 -6.45 4.22 -11.14
N PHE A 126 -5.87 3.05 -11.41
CA PHE A 126 -6.55 2.04 -12.23
C PHE A 126 -7.89 1.65 -11.59
N ALA A 127 -8.90 1.43 -12.40
CA ALA A 127 -10.12 0.77 -11.95
C ALA A 127 -9.86 -0.74 -11.95
N ILE A 128 -9.58 -1.31 -10.78
CA ILE A 128 -9.25 -2.73 -10.62
C ILE A 128 -10.50 -3.46 -10.15
N GLN A 129 -10.98 -4.41 -10.94
CA GLN A 129 -12.11 -5.27 -10.58
C GLN A 129 -11.68 -6.37 -9.61
N ALA A 130 -10.52 -6.98 -9.86
CA ALA A 130 -9.98 -8.03 -9.02
C ALA A 130 -8.44 -7.99 -9.02
N LEU A 131 -7.87 -8.28 -7.86
CA LEU A 131 -6.43 -8.37 -7.65
C LEU A 131 -6.15 -9.72 -6.98
N ASN A 132 -5.51 -10.64 -7.70
CA ASN A 132 -5.27 -12.00 -7.18
C ASN A 132 -3.78 -12.21 -6.94
N TYR A 133 -3.43 -12.45 -5.69
CA TYR A 133 -2.09 -12.83 -5.23
C TYR A 133 -2.26 -13.57 -3.89
N VAL A 134 -1.25 -14.35 -3.49
CA VAL A 134 -1.33 -15.12 -2.24
C VAL A 134 -1.28 -14.21 -1.02
N ASP A 135 -0.18 -13.49 -0.81
CA ASP A 135 -0.02 -12.51 0.27
C ASP A 135 1.14 -11.55 -0.04
N SER A 136 1.11 -10.33 0.50
CA SER A 136 2.17 -9.35 0.33
C SER A 136 3.43 -9.72 1.11
N VAL A 137 3.30 -10.51 2.19
CA VAL A 137 4.41 -11.11 2.92
C VAL A 137 4.43 -12.60 2.60
N THR A 138 5.44 -13.06 1.87
CA THR A 138 5.40 -14.40 1.24
C THR A 138 6.79 -15.01 1.09
N ASN A 139 6.86 -16.35 1.12
CA ASN A 139 8.03 -17.13 0.73
C ASN A 139 7.97 -17.59 -0.75
N GLU A 140 6.87 -17.30 -1.45
CA GLU A 140 6.76 -17.53 -2.89
C GLU A 140 7.65 -16.53 -3.65
N ASN A 141 8.66 -17.04 -4.35
CA ASN A 141 9.65 -16.21 -5.02
C ASN A 141 10.05 -16.77 -6.40
N PRO A 142 9.68 -16.11 -7.51
CA PRO A 142 9.00 -14.82 -7.58
C PRO A 142 7.52 -14.90 -7.19
N PRO A 143 6.96 -13.86 -6.52
CA PRO A 143 5.55 -13.84 -6.20
C PRO A 143 4.72 -13.61 -7.47
N GLN A 144 3.59 -14.33 -7.57
CA GLN A 144 2.64 -14.17 -8.65
C GLN A 144 1.54 -13.16 -8.32
N ILE A 145 1.14 -12.38 -9.32
CA ILE A 145 -0.02 -11.51 -9.23
C ILE A 145 -0.72 -11.39 -10.57
N SER A 146 -2.06 -11.43 -10.54
CA SER A 146 -2.90 -11.05 -11.68
C SER A 146 -3.80 -9.88 -11.33
N ILE A 147 -4.00 -9.00 -12.31
CA ILE A 147 -4.87 -7.84 -12.21
C ILE A 147 -5.95 -7.98 -13.27
N LYS A 148 -7.21 -7.95 -12.83
CA LYS A 148 -8.36 -7.76 -13.71
C LYS A 148 -8.80 -6.31 -13.63
N PHE A 149 -8.75 -5.60 -14.75
CA PHE A 149 -9.15 -4.20 -14.83
C PHE A 149 -10.61 -4.07 -15.24
N ASN A 150 -11.29 -3.05 -14.72
CA ASN A 150 -12.38 -2.44 -15.46
C ASN A 150 -11.75 -1.56 -16.55
N MET A 151 -11.68 -2.07 -17.78
CA MET A 151 -11.01 -1.38 -18.88
C MET A 151 -11.57 0.03 -19.06
N GLY A 152 -10.69 0.99 -19.39
CA GLY A 152 -11.06 2.39 -19.45
C GLY A 152 -9.96 3.26 -20.05
N ASP A 153 -9.77 4.42 -19.46
CA ASP A 153 -9.01 5.55 -20.01
C ASP A 153 -7.47 5.39 -19.98
N PHE A 154 -6.94 4.19 -20.23
CA PHE A 154 -5.49 3.98 -20.34
C PHE A 154 -5.11 3.19 -21.60
N HIS A 155 -3.95 3.51 -22.18
CA HIS A 155 -3.43 2.78 -23.31
C HIS A 155 -2.92 1.39 -22.88
N LYS A 156 -3.75 0.35 -23.04
CA LYS A 156 -3.42 -1.04 -22.72
C LYS A 156 -2.08 -1.50 -23.30
N SER A 157 -1.81 -1.19 -24.57
CA SER A 157 -0.57 -1.57 -25.26
C SER A 157 0.69 -0.94 -24.68
N GLN A 158 0.53 0.09 -23.85
CA GLN A 158 1.61 0.80 -23.17
C GLN A 158 1.62 0.53 -21.65
N LEU A 159 0.84 -0.44 -21.17
CA LEU A 159 0.97 -0.92 -19.80
C LEU A 159 2.36 -1.53 -19.63
N ALA A 160 3.13 -0.99 -18.69
CA ALA A 160 4.44 -1.50 -18.32
C ALA A 160 4.50 -1.70 -16.81
N CYS A 161 5.08 -2.83 -16.38
CA CYS A 161 5.34 -3.11 -14.97
C CYS A 161 6.84 -3.31 -14.73
N TYR A 162 7.33 -2.82 -13.61
CA TYR A 162 8.72 -2.93 -13.19
C TYR A 162 8.83 -3.56 -11.81
N VAL A 163 9.82 -4.44 -11.65
CA VAL A 163 10.16 -5.12 -10.41
C VAL A 163 11.39 -4.47 -9.80
N SER A 164 11.30 -4.13 -8.51
CA SER A 164 12.41 -3.49 -7.77
C SER A 164 13.70 -4.31 -7.85
N GLY A 165 14.79 -3.67 -8.24
CA GLY A 165 16.12 -4.29 -8.34
C GLY A 165 16.31 -5.21 -9.56
N ILE A 166 15.27 -5.45 -10.38
CA ILE A 166 15.34 -6.38 -11.51
C ILE A 166 15.08 -5.67 -12.85
N GLY A 167 14.11 -4.76 -12.92
CA GLY A 167 13.72 -4.07 -14.15
C GLY A 167 12.35 -4.49 -14.64
N GLN A 168 12.14 -4.49 -15.96
CA GLN A 168 10.81 -4.70 -16.56
C GLN A 168 10.30 -6.14 -16.34
N ALA A 169 9.04 -6.27 -15.92
CA ALA A 169 8.33 -7.54 -15.79
C ALA A 169 7.80 -8.02 -17.15
N LYS A 170 7.58 -9.32 -17.28
CA LYS A 170 6.83 -9.91 -18.39
C LYS A 170 5.33 -9.81 -18.09
N LEU A 171 4.55 -9.42 -19.10
CA LEU A 171 3.10 -9.26 -18.98
C LEU A 171 2.40 -10.27 -19.89
N ASP A 172 1.68 -11.20 -19.28
CA ASP A 172 0.93 -12.22 -19.98
C ASP A 172 -0.56 -11.93 -19.86
N TRP A 173 -1.18 -11.49 -20.95
CA TRP A 173 -2.60 -11.19 -20.99
C TRP A 173 -3.40 -12.48 -21.23
N SER A 174 -4.06 -12.98 -20.20
CA SER A 174 -4.94 -14.15 -20.29
C SER A 174 -6.31 -13.82 -20.87
N ALA A 175 -6.69 -12.53 -20.87
CA ALA A 175 -7.93 -12.03 -21.45
C ALA A 175 -7.79 -10.58 -21.94
N ALA A 176 -8.89 -10.01 -22.46
CA ALA A 176 -8.94 -8.62 -22.88
C ALA A 176 -8.67 -7.63 -21.73
N ASP A 177 -9.01 -8.00 -20.49
CA ASP A 177 -9.02 -7.16 -19.29
C ASP A 177 -8.13 -7.69 -18.15
N THR A 178 -7.51 -8.85 -18.34
CA THR A 178 -6.78 -9.56 -17.28
C THR A 178 -5.33 -9.81 -17.68
N VAL A 179 -4.41 -9.36 -16.83
CA VAL A 179 -2.96 -9.52 -17.02
C VAL A 179 -2.32 -10.23 -15.84
N MET A 180 -1.41 -11.15 -16.12
CA MET A 180 -0.49 -11.72 -15.15
C MET A 180 0.85 -10.99 -15.24
N ILE A 181 1.41 -10.61 -14.09
CA ILE A 181 2.69 -9.89 -14.00
C ILE A 181 3.75 -10.87 -13.50
N ASN A 182 4.72 -11.16 -14.35
CA ASN A 182 5.76 -12.16 -14.08
C ASN A 182 7.13 -11.50 -13.94
N SER A 183 7.73 -11.63 -12.77
CA SER A 183 9.12 -11.21 -12.57
C SER A 183 10.06 -12.15 -13.33
N PRO A 184 11.05 -11.64 -14.10
CA PRO A 184 11.96 -12.49 -14.85
C PRO A 184 13.02 -13.18 -13.97
N LYS A 185 13.17 -12.76 -12.71
CA LYS A 185 14.10 -13.34 -11.73
C LYS A 185 13.47 -13.36 -10.33
N PRO A 186 13.94 -14.23 -9.42
CA PRO A 186 13.63 -14.14 -8.00
C PRO A 186 14.00 -12.76 -7.43
N LEU A 187 13.17 -12.27 -6.52
CA LEU A 187 13.36 -11.04 -5.78
C LEU A 187 14.32 -11.29 -4.60
N ALA A 188 15.07 -10.26 -4.21
CA ALA A 188 15.85 -10.31 -2.97
C ALA A 188 14.93 -10.39 -1.74
N LEU A 189 15.45 -10.98 -0.65
CA LEU A 189 14.76 -11.02 0.64
C LEU A 189 14.45 -9.61 1.15
N GLY A 190 13.35 -9.51 1.89
CA GLY A 190 12.81 -8.26 2.41
C GLY A 190 11.95 -7.52 1.39
N ARG A 191 11.92 -6.19 1.53
CA ARG A 191 10.98 -5.34 0.79
C ARG A 191 11.29 -5.27 -0.70
N SER A 192 10.26 -5.47 -1.50
CA SER A 192 10.25 -5.23 -2.94
C SER A 192 8.89 -4.66 -3.36
N ARG A 193 8.71 -4.43 -4.66
CA ARG A 193 7.42 -4.06 -5.25
C ARG A 193 7.40 -4.35 -6.73
N PHE A 194 6.20 -4.63 -7.23
CA PHE A 194 5.86 -4.47 -8.65
C PHE A 194 5.18 -3.12 -8.82
N ASN A 195 5.57 -2.36 -9.84
CA ASN A 195 5.08 -1.02 -10.11
C ASN A 195 4.63 -0.94 -11.56
N CYS A 196 3.33 -0.76 -11.78
CA CYS A 196 2.70 -0.74 -13.09
C CYS A 196 2.18 0.65 -13.43
N THR A 197 2.44 1.10 -14.66
CA THR A 197 1.95 2.37 -15.17
C THR A 197 1.48 2.25 -16.61
N ALA A 198 0.48 3.06 -16.98
CA ALA A 198 0.04 3.22 -18.36
C ALA A 198 -0.40 4.69 -18.59
N PRO A 199 -0.09 5.31 -19.73
CA PRO A 199 -0.54 6.66 -20.02
C PRO A 199 -2.07 6.72 -20.16
N SER A 200 -2.66 7.81 -19.69
CA SER A 200 -4.08 8.10 -19.86
C SER A 200 -4.38 8.44 -21.33
N ILE A 201 -5.58 8.05 -21.80
CA ILE A 201 -6.06 8.37 -23.15
C ILE A 201 -6.57 9.81 -23.20
N SER A 202 -7.37 10.23 -22.21
CA SER A 202 -8.02 11.54 -22.18
C SER A 202 -7.24 12.63 -21.45
N HIS A 203 -6.25 12.27 -20.62
CA HIS A 203 -5.47 13.23 -19.84
C HIS A 203 -4.00 13.19 -20.25
N LYS A 204 -3.62 14.15 -21.08
CA LYS A 204 -2.24 14.34 -21.53
C LYS A 204 -1.30 14.40 -20.33
N ASP A 205 -0.15 13.74 -20.45
CA ASP A 205 0.93 13.69 -19.44
C ASP A 205 0.54 13.08 -18.08
N SER A 206 -0.67 12.52 -17.95
CA SER A 206 -1.11 11.74 -16.79
C SER A 206 -0.90 10.24 -17.00
N TYR A 207 -0.55 9.54 -15.93
CA TYR A 207 -0.39 8.09 -15.92
C TYR A 207 -1.33 7.45 -14.91
N TYR A 208 -1.95 6.35 -15.31
CA TYR A 208 -2.52 5.39 -14.39
C TYR A 208 -1.39 4.67 -13.65
N TRP A 209 -1.52 4.49 -12.33
CA TRP A 209 -0.47 3.96 -11.48
C TRP A 209 -1.01 2.94 -10.49
N PHE A 210 -0.40 1.77 -10.44
CA PHE A 210 -0.63 0.75 -9.42
C PHE A 210 0.71 0.20 -8.92
N SER A 211 0.82 -0.08 -7.62
CA SER A 211 1.94 -0.88 -7.11
C SER A 211 1.43 -1.97 -6.17
N GLN A 212 2.08 -3.13 -6.25
CA GLN A 212 1.96 -4.18 -5.26
C GLN A 212 3.27 -4.24 -4.46
N PRO A 213 3.28 -3.89 -3.16
CA PRO A 213 4.43 -4.12 -2.30
C PRO A 213 4.58 -5.61 -1.97
N TRP A 214 5.82 -6.05 -1.77
CA TRP A 214 6.15 -7.39 -1.32
C TRP A 214 7.13 -7.32 -0.16
N VAL A 215 7.08 -8.31 0.72
CA VAL A 215 8.14 -8.65 1.69
C VAL A 215 8.45 -10.12 1.47
N ILE A 216 9.56 -10.40 0.81
CA ILE A 216 10.02 -11.76 0.57
C ILE A 216 10.69 -12.28 1.85
N ILE A 217 10.21 -13.38 2.38
CA ILE A 217 10.76 -14.04 3.57
C ILE A 217 11.30 -15.42 3.19
N ASP A 218 12.21 -15.93 4.02
CA ASP A 218 12.73 -17.31 3.91
C ASP A 218 11.66 -18.36 4.25
#